data_AF-A0A8J8D9L5-F1
#
_entry.id   AF-A0A8J8D9L5-F1
#
_cell.length_a   1.000
_cell.length_b   1.000
_cell.length_c   1.000
_cell.angle_alpha   90.00
_cell.angle_beta   90.00
_cell.angle_gamma   90.00
#
_symmetry.space_group_name_H-M   'P 1'
#
loop_
_entity.id
_entity.type
_entity.pdbx_description
1 polymer ?
#
loop_
_entity_poly.entity_id
_entity_poly.type
_entity_poly.pdbx_seq_one_letter_code
_entity_poly.pdbx_strand_id
1 'polypeptide(L)' 'MNREASELRALLKMIRDFGGSASWPVLVNNCSKYGIPLLDLKPLLEIAKQRGLIKEEAGVYSLMRVVKH' A
#
# COMPACT_ATOMS: atom_id res chain seq x y z
N MET A 1 5.03 19.71 -4.43
CA MET A 1 4.09 18.62 -4.06
C MET A 1 4.89 17.53 -3.33
N ASN A 2 4.40 17.03 -2.19
CA ASN A 2 5.07 15.96 -1.44
C ASN A 2 4.98 14.64 -2.23
N ARG A 3 6.09 14.21 -2.81
CA ARG A 3 6.20 12.96 -3.60
C ARG A 3 5.72 11.75 -2.80
N GLU A 4 6.16 11.65 -1.54
CA GLU A 4 5.79 10.60 -0.61
C GLU A 4 4.26 10.50 -0.39
N ALA A 5 3.57 11.64 -0.24
CA ALA A 5 2.12 11.65 -0.06
C ALA A 5 1.38 11.14 -1.31
N SER A 6 1.93 11.39 -2.49
CA SER A 6 1.37 10.91 -3.76
C SER A 6 1.60 9.40 -3.93
N GLU A 7 2.81 8.92 -3.60
CA GLU A 7 3.18 7.50 -3.65
C GLU A 7 2.40 6.67 -2.62
N LEU A 8 2.22 7.17 -1.39
CA LEU A 8 1.36 6.53 -0.40
C LEU A 8 -0.10 6.47 -0.86
N ARG A 9 -0.64 7.54 -1.46
CA ARG A 9 -1.99 7.53 -2.01
C ARG A 9 -2.11 6.48 -3.12
N ALA A 10 -1.10 6.34 -3.98
CA ALA A 10 -1.07 5.31 -5.02
C ALA A 10 -1.05 3.90 -4.42
N LEU A 11 -0.25 3.67 -3.38
CA LEU A 11 -0.17 2.38 -2.68
C LEU A 11 -1.52 1.99 -2.06
N LEU A 12 -2.15 2.91 -1.34
CA LEU A 12 -3.45 2.67 -0.72
C LEU A 12 -4.55 2.44 -1.76
N LYS A 13 -4.50 3.16 -2.88
CA LYS A 13 -5.40 2.93 -4.02
C LYS A 13 -5.20 1.52 -4.58
N MET A 14 -3.96 1.10 -4.81
CA MET A 14 -3.66 -0.23 -5.31
C MET A 14 -4.24 -1.33 -4.42
N ILE A 15 -4.01 -1.26 -3.09
CA ILE A 15 -4.56 -2.26 -2.16
C ILE A 15 -6.11 -2.22 -2.16
N ARG A 16 -6.71 -1.04 -2.28
CA ARG A 16 -8.17 -0.88 -2.38
C ARG A 16 -8.75 -1.52 -3.64
N ASP A 17 -8.09 -1.32 -4.79
CA ASP A 17 -8.54 -1.85 -6.07
C ASP A 17 -8.49 -3.40 -6.10
N PHE A 18 -7.67 -4.01 -5.23
CA PHE A 18 -7.67 -5.46 -4.98
C PHE A 18 -8.64 -5.91 -3.87
N GLY A 19 -9.62 -5.11 -3.50
CA GLY A 19 -10.63 -5.46 -2.49
C GLY A 19 -10.25 -5.08 -1.06
N GLY A 20 -9.23 -4.23 -0.88
CA GLY A 20 -8.78 -3.77 0.43
C GLY A 20 -7.69 -4.63 1.08
N SER A 21 -7.30 -5.72 0.43
CA SER A 21 -6.23 -6.62 0.86
C SER A 21 -5.50 -7.18 -0.36
N ALA A 22 -4.16 -7.24 -0.32
CA ALA A 22 -3.36 -7.78 -1.42
C ALA A 22 -2.10 -8.48 -0.89
N SER A 23 -1.72 -9.60 -1.49
CA SER A 23 -0.48 -10.31 -1.16
C SER A 23 0.74 -9.64 -1.78
N TRP A 24 1.92 -9.88 -1.21
CA TRP A 24 3.19 -9.37 -1.74
C TRP A 24 3.37 -9.61 -3.26
N PRO A 25 3.14 -10.83 -3.81
CA PRO A 25 3.25 -11.06 -5.25
C PRO A 25 2.29 -10.20 -6.08
N VAL A 26 1.06 -9.99 -5.59
CA VAL A 26 0.07 -9.15 -6.28
C VAL A 26 0.53 -7.69 -6.34
N LEU A 27 1.09 -7.18 -5.23
CA LEU A 27 1.61 -5.82 -5.18
C LEU A 27 2.83 -5.65 -6.09
N VAL A 28 3.80 -6.56 -6.03
CA VAL A 28 5.00 -6.55 -6.88
C VAL A 28 4.62 -6.57 -8.36
N ASN A 29 3.68 -7.43 -8.75
CA ASN A 29 3.29 -7.58 -10.15
C ASN A 29 2.50 -6.38 -10.71
N ASN A 30 2.01 -5.48 -9.84
CA ASN A 30 1.14 -4.39 -10.27
C ASN A 30 1.66 -2.99 -9.88
N CYS A 31 2.67 -2.84 -9.01
CA CYS A 31 3.09 -1.55 -8.49
C CYS A 31 3.44 -0.51 -9.57
N SER A 32 4.08 -0.94 -10.67
CA SER A 32 4.41 -0.06 -11.79
C SER A 32 3.17 0.53 -12.48
N LYS A 33 2.03 -0.19 -12.50
CA LYS A 33 0.76 0.31 -13.06
C LYS A 33 0.18 1.46 -12.23
N TYR A 34 0.58 1.56 -10.97
CA TYR A 34 0.19 2.63 -10.05
C TYR A 34 1.26 3.72 -9.94
N GLY A 35 2.31 3.67 -10.77
CA GLY A 35 3.40 4.65 -10.75
C GLY A 35 4.36 4.48 -9.57
N ILE A 36 4.37 3.31 -8.92
CA ILE A 36 5.28 3.00 -7.82
C ILE A 36 6.47 2.21 -8.38
N PRO A 37 7.69 2.76 -8.31
CA PRO A 37 8.90 2.00 -8.63
C PRO A 37 9.02 0.79 -7.71
N LEU A 38 9.44 -0.35 -8.26
CA LEU A 38 9.54 -1.61 -7.50
C LEU A 38 10.47 -1.47 -6.28
N LEU A 39 11.56 -0.71 -6.43
CA LEU A 39 12.52 -0.41 -5.37
C LEU A 39 11.89 0.38 -4.20
N ASP A 40 10.87 1.19 -4.50
CA ASP A 40 10.19 2.05 -3.51
C ASP A 40 9.01 1.34 -2.84
N LEU A 41 8.52 0.23 -3.40
CA LEU A 41 7.34 -0.49 -2.90
C LEU A 41 7.51 -0.96 -1.45
N LYS A 42 8.63 -1.60 -1.12
CA LYS A 42 8.87 -2.12 0.23
C LYS A 42 9.01 -0.98 1.25
N PRO A 43 9.83 0.07 1.01
CA PRO A 43 9.84 1.26 1.86
C PRO A 43 8.46 1.90 2.06
N LEU A 44 7.66 2.03 0.99
CA LEU A 44 6.32 2.63 1.06
C LEU A 44 5.36 1.79 1.93
N LEU A 45 5.43 0.46 1.84
CA LEU A 45 4.65 -0.43 2.70
C LEU A 45 5.02 -0.27 4.17
N GLU A 46 6.31 -0.16 4.49
CA GLU A 46 6.75 0.08 5.87
C GLU A 46 6.29 1.45 6.38
N ILE A 47 6.37 2.51 5.57
CA ILE A 47 5.83 3.83 5.94
C ILE A 47 4.31 3.74 6.18
N ALA A 48 3.57 3.06 5.30
CA ALA A 48 2.13 2.91 5.45
C ALA A 48 1.76 2.09 6.69
N LYS A 49 2.55 1.06 7.06
CA LYS A 49 2.40 0.30 8.30
C LYS A 49 2.68 1.16 9.53
N GLN A 50 3.78 1.91 9.54
CA GLN A 50 4.15 2.81 10.63
C GLN A 50 3.09 3.89 10.87
N ARG A 51 2.42 4.36 9.81
CA ARG A 51 1.32 5.33 9.88
C ARG A 51 -0.03 4.70 10.24
N GLY A 52 -0.09 3.38 10.45
CA GLY A 52 -1.33 2.66 10.76
C GLY A 52 -2.35 2.66 9.62
N LEU A 53 -1.91 2.88 8.38
CA LEU A 53 -2.80 2.92 7.20
C LEU A 53 -3.08 1.51 6.68
N ILE A 54 -2.14 0.59 6.91
CA ILE A 54 -2.23 -0.82 6.54
C ILE A 54 -1.69 -1.70 7.66
N LYS A 55 -2.08 -2.97 7.65
CA LYS A 55 -1.46 -4.05 8.42
C LYS A 55 -0.92 -5.13 7.49
N GLU A 56 0.12 -5.84 7.94
CA GLU A 56 0.69 -7.00 7.24
C GLU A 56 0.51 -8.25 8.09
N GLU A 57 -0.12 -9.28 7.51
CA GLU A 57 -0.30 -10.60 8.14
C GLU A 57 0.07 -11.68 7.12
N ALA A 58 1.06 -12.53 7.43
CA ALA A 58 1.52 -13.62 6.55
C ALA A 58 1.79 -13.20 5.09
N GLY A 59 2.37 -12.01 4.88
CA GLY A 59 2.67 -11.47 3.54
C GLY A 59 1.46 -10.89 2.79
N VAL A 60 0.33 -10.70 3.47
CA VAL A 60 -0.86 -10.01 2.97
C VAL A 60 -0.98 -8.64 3.62
N TYR A 61 -1.08 -7.60 2.79
CA TYR A 61 -1.21 -6.21 3.20
C TYR A 61 -2.66 -5.76 3.08
N SER A 62 -3.26 -5.33 4.18
CA SER A 62 -4.67 -4.94 4.25
C SER A 62 -4.84 -3.51 4.73
N LEU A 63 -5.78 -2.77 4.14
CA LEU A 63 -6.15 -1.44 4.62
C LEU A 63 -6.72 -1.53 6.05
N MET A 64 -6.27 -0.63 6.92
CA MET A 64 -6.90 -0.46 8.22
C MET A 64 -8.22 0.28 8.02
N ARG A 65 -9.33 -0.31 8.53
CA ARG A 65 -10.61 0.39 8.56
C ARG A 65 -10.50 1.54 9.55
N VAL A 66 -10.57 2.77 9.07
CA VAL A 66 -10.81 3.92 9.93
C VAL A 66 -12.28 3.82 10.35
N VAL A 67 -12.56 3.18 11.48
CA VAL A 67 -13.89 3.24 12.10
C VAL A 67 -14.02 4.67 12.60
N LYS A 68 -14.75 5.51 11.84
CA LYS A 68 -15.24 6.78 12.39
C LYS A 68 -16.30 6.41 13.42
N HIS A 69 -15.94 6.52 14.70
CA HIS A 69 -16.89 6.56 15.80
C HIS A 69 -17.59 7.92 15.82
#